data_AF-A0A1V1UWC7-F1
#
_entry.id   AF-A0A1V1UWC7-F1
#
_cell.length_a   1.000
_cell.length_b   1.000
_cell.length_c   1.000
_cell.angle_alpha   90.00
_cell.angle_beta   90.00
_cell.angle_gamma   90.00
#
_symmetry.space_group_name_H-M   'P 1'
#
loop_
_entity.id
_entity.type
_entity.pdbx_description
1 polymer ?
#
loop_
_entity_poly.entity_id
_entity_poly.type
_entity_poly.pdbx_seq_one_letter_code
_entity_poly.pdbx_strand_id
1 'polypeptide(L)' 'MTDSRPDDRKVENENLRPDQPGQPPRPATEPQGSKGSSNSGDTETDPATGKPN' A
#
# COMPACT_ATOMS: atom_id res chain seq x y z
N MET A 1 5.40 21.49 -8.37
CA MET A 1 5.79 20.86 -9.64
C MET A 1 5.21 19.46 -9.61
N THR A 2 4.12 19.20 -10.33
CA THR A 2 3.60 17.84 -10.52
C THR A 2 4.42 17.21 -11.64
N ASP A 3 5.48 16.47 -11.29
CA ASP A 3 6.17 15.58 -12.22
C ASP A 3 5.15 14.54 -12.72
N SER A 4 4.47 14.86 -13.82
CA SER A 4 3.65 13.89 -14.54
C SER A 4 4.60 12.96 -15.27
N ARG A 5 5.04 11.93 -14.56
CA ARG A 5 5.75 10.80 -15.18
C ARG A 5 4.86 10.24 -16.31
N PRO A 6 5.45 9.85 -17.45
CA PRO A 6 4.70 9.23 -18.54
C PRO A 6 3.97 7.99 -18.03
N ASP A 7 2.68 7.85 -18.34
CA ASP A 7 1.90 6.64 -18.01
C ASP A 7 2.18 5.56 -19.07
N ASP A 8 3.39 5.01 -19.03
CA ASP A 8 3.88 4.00 -19.96
C ASP A 8 4.23 2.70 -19.23
N ARG A 9 4.02 1.55 -19.90
CA ARG A 9 4.41 0.20 -19.41
C ARG A 9 5.88 0.08 -18.96
N LYS A 10 6.75 1.01 -19.37
CA LYS A 10 8.16 1.05 -18.98
C LYS A 10 8.37 1.52 -17.54
N VAL A 11 7.44 2.30 -16.97
CA VAL A 11 7.57 2.90 -15.64
C VAL A 11 6.67 2.26 -14.58
N GLU A 12 5.74 1.39 -14.97
CA GLU A 12 4.81 0.69 -14.06
C GLU A 12 5.51 0.05 -12.85
N ASN A 13 6.67 -0.55 -13.07
CA ASN A 13 7.44 -1.25 -12.04
C ASN A 13 8.66 -0.48 -11.54
N GLU A 14 8.80 0.80 -11.86
CA GLU A 14 9.96 1.61 -11.43
C GLU A 14 10.08 1.67 -9.90
N ASN A 15 8.96 1.82 -9.20
CA ASN A 15 8.92 1.88 -7.73
C ASN A 15 9.25 0.54 -7.05
N LEU A 16 9.26 -0.58 -7.79
CA LEU A 16 9.60 -1.91 -7.25
C LEU A 16 11.09 -2.24 -7.39
N ARG A 17 11.85 -1.42 -8.11
CA ARG A 17 13.28 -1.64 -8.32
C ARG A 17 14.07 -1.27 -7.07
N PRO A 18 15.16 -1.99 -6.76
CA PRO A 18 16.11 -1.59 -5.73
C PRO A 18 16.69 -0.20 -6.02
N ASP A 19 17.05 0.53 -4.97
CA ASP A 19 17.70 1.85 -5.05
C ASP A 19 19.07 1.77 -5.73
N GLN A 20 19.77 0.64 -5.54
CA GLN A 20 21.13 0.41 -6.02
C GLN A 20 21.27 -0.99 -6.63
N PRO A 21 22.12 -1.17 -7.65
CA PRO A 21 22.38 -2.47 -8.24
C PRO A 21 22.96 -3.44 -7.20
N GLY A 22 22.44 -4.67 -7.17
CA GLY A 22 22.86 -5.71 -6.23
C GLY A 22 22.13 -5.71 -4.89
N GLN A 23 21.25 -4.75 -4.61
CA GLN A 23 20.36 -4.78 -3.46
C GLN A 23 19.12 -5.66 -3.71
N PRO A 24 18.51 -6.24 -2.66
CA PRO A 24 17.22 -6.89 -2.79
C PRO A 24 16.15 -5.90 -3.29
N PRO A 25 15.11 -6.36 -3.98
CA PRO A 25 13.99 -5.53 -4.37
C PRO A 25 13.38 -4.86 -3.15
N ARG A 26 12.88 -3.63 -3.32
CA ARG A 26 12.19 -2.92 -2.24
C ARG A 26 11.03 -3.81 -1.76
N PRO A 27 10.79 -3.93 -0.45
CA PRO A 27 9.58 -4.58 0.03
C PRO A 27 8.36 -3.92 -0.59
N ALA A 28 7.28 -4.68 -0.76
CA ALA A 28 6.03 -4.14 -1.28
C ALA A 28 5.64 -2.89 -0.48
N THR A 29 5.73 -1.73 -1.12
CA THR A 29 5.34 -0.46 -0.49
C THR A 29 3.83 -0.45 -0.46
N GLU A 30 3.26 -0.15 0.70
CA GLU A 30 1.82 -0.05 0.82
C GLU A 30 1.26 1.00 -0.16
N PRO A 31 0.05 0.80 -0.72
CA PRO A 31 -0.55 1.76 -1.63
C PRO A 31 -0.74 3.12 -0.95
N GLN A 32 -0.64 4.20 -1.72
CA GLN A 32 -0.92 5.54 -1.19
C GLN A 32 -2.34 5.57 -0.59
N GLY A 33 -2.45 6.02 0.68
CA GLY A 33 -3.71 5.99 1.44
C GLY A 33 -3.88 4.77 2.35
N SER A 34 -2.93 3.84 2.40
CA SER A 34 -2.92 2.70 3.32
C SER A 34 -2.65 3.06 4.79
N LYS A 35 -2.16 4.28 5.07
CA LYS A 35 -1.93 4.75 6.45
C LYS A 35 -3.25 4.71 7.23
N GLY A 36 -3.41 3.70 8.08
CA GLY A 36 -4.64 3.47 8.85
C GLY A 36 -5.52 2.33 8.33
N SER A 37 -5.10 1.57 7.30
CA SER A 37 -5.80 0.34 6.89
C SER A 37 -5.55 -0.84 7.86
N SER A 38 -4.80 -0.61 8.94
CA SER A 38 -4.79 -1.48 10.10
C SER A 38 -6.18 -1.45 10.72
N ASN A 39 -7.06 -2.34 10.25
CA ASN A 39 -8.37 -2.70 10.80
C ASN A 39 -8.79 -1.74 11.92
N SER A 40 -9.23 -0.52 11.55
CA SER A 40 -9.79 0.37 12.55
C SER A 40 -10.91 -0.42 13.18
N GLY A 41 -10.86 -0.64 14.50
CA GLY A 41 -11.73 -1.55 15.25
C GLY A 41 -13.22 -1.19 15.17
N ASP A 42 -13.61 -0.29 14.28
CA ASP A 42 -14.96 0.18 14.00
C ASP A 42 -15.90 -0.95 13.54
N THR A 43 -15.37 -2.12 13.15
CA THR A 43 -16.17 -3.31 12.82
C THR A 43 -16.04 -4.43 13.85
N GLU A 44 -15.47 -4.18 15.04
CA GLU A 44 -15.46 -5.20 16.09
C GLU A 44 -16.89 -5.41 16.59
N THR A 45 -17.47 -6.53 16.16
CA THR A 45 -18.86 -6.89 16.37
C THR A 45 -18.89 -8.15 17.22
N ASP A 46 -19.75 -8.22 18.24
CA ASP A 46 -19.91 -9.43 19.05
C ASP A 46 -20.26 -10.63 18.14
N PRO A 47 -19.43 -11.69 18.07
CA PRO A 47 -19.68 -12.83 17.19
C PRO A 47 -20.96 -13.59 17.55
N ALA A 48 -21.47 -13.45 18.78
CA ALA A 48 -22.70 -14.10 19.22
C ALA A 48 -23.96 -13.33 18.79
N THR A 49 -23.89 -11.99 18.67
CA THR A 49 -25.09 -11.15 18.47
C THR A 49 -25.05 -10.23 17.25
N GLY A 50 -23.89 -10.02 16.64
CA GLY A 50 -23.72 -9.13 15.49
C GLY A 50 -23.95 -7.65 15.83
N LYS A 51 -23.86 -7.27 17.11
CA LYS A 51 -23.95 -5.88 17.57
C LYS A 51 -22.57 -5.26 17.78
N PRO A 52 -22.41 -3.94 17.59
CA PRO A 52 -21.22 -3.23 18.04
C PRO A 52 -21.02 -3.44 19.55
N ASN A 53 -19.77 -3.64 19.98
CA ASN A 53 -19.42 -3.71 21.41
C ASN A 53 -19.65 -2.38 22.14
#